data_AF-A0A0M2PR61-F1
#
_entry.id   AF-A0A0M2PR61-F1
#
_cell.length_a   1.000
_cell.length_b   1.000
_cell.length_c   1.000
_cell.angle_alpha   90.00
_cell.angle_beta   90.00
_cell.angle_gamma   90.00
#
_symmetry.space_group_name_H-M   'P 1'
#
loop_
_entity.id
_entity.type
_entity.pdbx_description
1 polymer ?
#
loop_
_entity_poly.entity_id
_entity_poly.type
_entity_poly.pdbx_seq_one_letter_code
_entity_poly.pdbx_strand_id
1 'polypeptide(L)'
;MSQSEPATCPPIPVPIEDWEQTPARVKASVSLLLAELEQAKKHRKGLEERLGCLEEQSSQTSENSSKPPSQDGFRGRKKGSRPPSERRRGGQKGHEGKGRGFYPVERCEAVHEHYPSQCRCCGSELTGEDATPQRHQVVELPPVLVSIEEHRLHQLECPHCGEKTRAKLPEGVCEKGYGERLTAFVGYLSSV
;
A
#
# COMPACT_ATOMS: atom_id res chain seq x y z
N MET A 1 -49.53 -45.62 48.36
CA MET A 1 -48.32 -46.41 48.03
C MET A 1 -47.33 -45.46 47.39
N SER A 2 -46.46 -44.86 48.20
CA SER A 2 -45.46 -43.87 47.75
C SER A 2 -44.14 -44.61 47.63
N GLN A 3 -43.71 -44.92 46.41
CA GLN A 3 -42.37 -45.45 46.18
C GLN A 3 -41.41 -44.26 46.17
N SER A 4 -40.53 -44.24 47.17
CA SER A 4 -39.39 -43.34 47.29
C SER A 4 -38.38 -43.65 46.20
N GLU A 5 -38.08 -42.68 45.32
CA GLU A 5 -36.97 -42.76 44.38
C GLU A 5 -35.64 -42.86 45.14
N PRO A 6 -34.76 -43.82 44.81
CA PRO A 6 -33.45 -43.89 45.46
C PRO A 6 -32.59 -42.73 44.97
N ALA A 7 -32.07 -41.97 45.93
CA ALA A 7 -31.05 -40.97 45.67
C ALA A 7 -29.91 -41.60 44.85
N THR A 8 -29.40 -40.85 43.87
CA THR A 8 -28.39 -41.29 42.89
C THR A 8 -27.16 -40.40 43.04
N CYS A 9 -25.96 -40.97 42.99
CA CYS A 9 -24.70 -40.20 42.94
C CYS A 9 -24.35 -39.88 41.47
N PRO A 10 -23.63 -38.78 41.16
CA PRO A 10 -23.34 -38.40 39.77
C PRO A 10 -22.18 -39.23 39.19
N PRO A 11 -22.05 -39.42 37.85
CA PRO A 11 -23.03 -39.44 36.78
C PRO A 11 -23.18 -40.88 36.25
N ILE A 12 -23.40 -41.86 37.12
CA ILE A 12 -23.61 -43.26 36.72
C ILE A 12 -24.88 -43.74 37.42
N PRO A 13 -25.82 -44.39 36.71
CA PRO A 13 -27.06 -44.89 37.31
C PRO A 13 -26.75 -46.15 38.14
N VAL A 14 -26.08 -45.95 39.27
CA VAL A 14 -25.84 -46.96 40.29
C VAL A 14 -26.63 -46.53 41.53
N PRO A 15 -27.45 -47.41 42.13
CA PRO A 15 -28.07 -47.14 43.42
C PRO A 15 -27.00 -46.71 44.44
N ILE A 16 -27.28 -45.69 45.25
CA ILE A 16 -26.30 -45.18 46.24
C ILE A 16 -25.81 -46.29 47.18
N GLU A 17 -26.68 -47.22 47.55
CA GLU A 17 -26.37 -48.37 48.40
C GLU A 17 -25.23 -49.25 47.81
N ASP A 18 -25.32 -49.59 46.53
CA ASP A 18 -24.32 -50.39 45.83
C ASP A 18 -23.01 -49.62 45.63
N TRP A 19 -23.12 -48.30 45.41
CA TRP A 19 -21.96 -47.42 45.34
C TRP A 19 -21.25 -47.35 46.69
N GLU A 20 -21.97 -47.24 47.81
CA GLU A 20 -21.38 -47.17 49.14
C GLU A 20 -20.58 -48.44 49.49
N GLN A 21 -21.10 -49.62 49.11
CA GLN A 21 -20.43 -50.92 49.30
C GLN A 21 -19.27 -51.18 48.31
N THR A 22 -19.08 -50.33 47.30
CA THR A 22 -18.03 -50.51 46.31
C THR A 22 -16.63 -50.31 46.93
N PRO A 23 -15.65 -51.21 46.68
CA PRO A 23 -14.29 -51.08 47.20
C PRO A 23 -13.63 -49.75 46.82
N ALA A 24 -12.87 -49.15 47.75
CA ALA A 24 -12.24 -47.84 47.56
C ALA A 24 -11.34 -47.75 46.31
N ARG A 25 -10.67 -48.85 45.93
CA ARG A 25 -9.87 -48.93 44.69
C ARG A 25 -10.71 -48.75 43.42
N VAL A 26 -11.92 -49.30 43.40
CA VAL A 26 -12.84 -49.18 42.26
C VAL A 26 -13.38 -47.76 42.18
N LYS A 27 -13.77 -47.15 43.31
CA LYS A 27 -14.16 -45.72 43.38
C LYS A 27 -13.06 -44.78 42.90
N ALA A 28 -11.81 -45.04 43.30
CA ALA A 28 -10.64 -44.29 42.85
C ALA A 28 -10.39 -44.45 41.33
N SER A 29 -10.60 -45.66 40.79
CA SER A 29 -10.44 -45.91 39.35
C SER A 29 -11.54 -45.23 38.52
N VAL A 30 -12.80 -45.27 38.99
CA VAL A 30 -13.93 -44.61 38.33
C VAL A 30 -13.76 -43.09 38.33
N SER A 31 -13.34 -42.50 39.45
CA SER A 31 -13.06 -41.05 39.52
C SER A 31 -11.92 -40.62 38.60
N LEU A 32 -10.86 -41.42 38.50
CA LEU A 32 -9.77 -41.19 37.54
C LEU A 32 -10.28 -41.22 36.09
N LEU A 33 -11.05 -42.24 35.73
CA LEU A 33 -11.61 -42.38 34.38
C LEU A 33 -12.58 -41.25 34.02
N LEU A 34 -13.39 -40.78 34.98
CA LEU A 34 -14.27 -39.63 34.77
C LEU A 34 -13.47 -38.34 34.54
N ALA A 35 -12.38 -38.13 35.28
CA ALA A 35 -11.48 -37.00 35.07
C ALA A 35 -10.81 -37.04 33.68
N GLU A 36 -10.35 -38.21 33.24
CA GLU A 36 -9.80 -38.40 31.88
C GLU A 36 -10.85 -38.14 30.79
N LEU A 37 -12.09 -38.58 30.99
CA LEU A 37 -13.20 -38.31 30.06
C LEU A 37 -13.51 -36.82 29.95
N GLU A 38 -13.49 -36.09 31.06
CA GLU A 38 -13.66 -34.63 31.04
C GLU A 38 -12.51 -33.93 30.31
N GLN A 39 -11.28 -34.35 30.54
CA GLN A 39 -10.11 -33.82 29.85
C GLN A 39 -10.18 -34.10 28.34
N ALA A 40 -10.53 -35.31 27.95
CA ALA A 40 -10.72 -35.69 26.54
C ALA A 40 -11.84 -34.88 25.88
N LYS A 41 -12.97 -34.66 26.57
CA LYS A 41 -14.07 -33.82 26.06
C LYS A 41 -13.64 -32.37 25.85
N LYS A 42 -12.86 -31.80 26.78
CA LYS A 42 -12.30 -30.44 26.64
C LYS A 42 -11.35 -30.35 25.45
N HIS A 43 -10.46 -31.33 25.29
CA HIS A 43 -9.55 -31.39 24.15
C HIS A 43 -10.29 -31.50 22.82
N ARG A 44 -11.31 -32.37 22.73
CA ARG A 44 -12.13 -32.53 21.52
C ARG A 44 -12.81 -31.22 21.14
N LYS A 45 -13.44 -30.54 22.11
CA LYS A 45 -14.08 -29.24 21.87
C LYS A 45 -13.10 -28.20 21.35
N GLY A 46 -11.90 -28.10 21.95
CA GLY A 46 -10.87 -27.16 21.49
C GLY A 46 -10.33 -27.47 20.09
N LEU A 47 -10.28 -28.75 19.71
CA LEU A 47 -9.91 -29.15 18.35
C LEU A 47 -11.02 -28.83 17.34
N GLU A 48 -12.27 -29.09 17.69
CA GLU A 48 -13.44 -28.77 16.85
C GLU A 48 -13.55 -27.27 16.58
N GLU A 49 -13.34 -26.42 17.59
CA GLU A 49 -13.31 -24.96 17.43
C GLU A 49 -12.19 -24.50 16.49
N ARG A 50 -10.98 -25.07 16.65
CA ARG A 50 -9.84 -24.75 15.76
C ARG A 50 -10.08 -25.19 14.33
N LEU A 51 -10.66 -26.38 14.12
CA LEU A 51 -11.01 -26.88 12.80
C LEU A 51 -12.03 -25.96 12.14
N GLY A 52 -13.10 -25.56 12.85
CA GLY A 52 -14.09 -24.62 12.33
C GLY A 52 -13.47 -23.29 11.88
N CYS A 53 -12.60 -22.69 12.70
CA CYS A 53 -11.90 -21.46 12.33
C CYS A 53 -10.99 -21.63 11.10
N LEU A 54 -10.27 -22.76 11.00
CA LEU A 54 -9.39 -23.03 9.85
C LEU A 54 -10.19 -23.31 8.57
N GLU A 55 -11.30 -24.02 8.67
CA GLU A 55 -12.21 -24.28 7.54
C GLU A 55 -12.84 -22.98 7.03
N GLU A 56 -13.31 -22.12 7.93
CA GLU A 56 -13.84 -20.80 7.60
C GLU A 56 -12.78 -19.89 6.95
N GLN A 57 -11.53 -19.93 7.43
CA GLN A 57 -10.42 -19.21 6.79
C GLN A 57 -10.08 -19.78 5.41
N SER A 58 -10.15 -21.10 5.23
CA SER A 58 -9.80 -21.76 3.97
C SER A 58 -10.83 -21.63 2.87
N SER A 59 -12.09 -21.40 3.23
CA SER A 59 -13.23 -21.26 2.30
C SER A 59 -13.43 -19.83 1.80
N GLN A 60 -12.70 -18.86 2.37
CA GLN A 60 -12.72 -17.47 1.91
C GLN A 60 -11.88 -17.31 0.64
N THR A 61 -12.51 -16.82 -0.42
CA THR A 61 -11.89 -16.44 -1.69
C THR A 61 -12.26 -14.99 -2.02
N SER A 62 -11.58 -14.37 -2.98
CA SER A 62 -11.91 -13.02 -3.47
C SER A 62 -13.27 -12.93 -4.15
N GLU A 63 -13.90 -14.07 -4.47
CA GLU A 63 -15.24 -14.13 -5.04
C GLU A 63 -16.34 -14.05 -3.98
N ASN A 64 -16.08 -14.47 -2.73
CA ASN A 64 -17.08 -14.54 -1.65
C ASN A 64 -16.76 -13.69 -0.41
N SER A 65 -15.54 -13.18 -0.31
CA SER A 65 -15.09 -12.26 0.72
C SER A 65 -14.47 -11.07 0.01
N SER A 66 -14.82 -9.84 0.37
CA SER A 66 -14.35 -8.60 -0.30
C SER A 66 -12.83 -8.35 -0.22
N LYS A 67 -12.04 -9.41 -0.02
CA LYS A 67 -10.59 -9.46 -0.05
C LYS A 67 -10.09 -9.41 -1.49
N PRO A 68 -8.96 -8.75 -1.73
CA PRO A 68 -8.38 -8.67 -3.07
C PRO A 68 -7.89 -10.05 -3.55
N PRO A 69 -7.97 -10.34 -4.86
CA PRO A 69 -7.55 -11.62 -5.46
C PRO A 69 -6.06 -11.96 -5.26
N SER A 70 -5.23 -10.99 -4.85
CA SER A 70 -3.85 -11.23 -4.44
C SER A 70 -3.72 -12.06 -3.16
N GLN A 71 -4.78 -12.13 -2.34
CA GLN A 71 -4.83 -12.94 -1.11
C GLN A 71 -5.36 -14.36 -1.31
N ASP A 72 -5.83 -14.73 -2.52
CA ASP A 72 -6.31 -16.10 -2.83
C ASP A 72 -5.20 -17.15 -2.89
N GLY A 73 -3.92 -16.72 -2.77
CA GLY A 73 -2.75 -17.59 -2.85
C GLY A 73 -2.70 -18.45 -4.12
N PHE A 74 -2.05 -19.62 -4.03
CA PHE A 74 -1.98 -20.57 -5.15
C PHE A 74 -3.30 -21.31 -5.44
N ARG A 75 -4.36 -21.10 -4.63
CA ARG A 75 -5.68 -21.72 -4.83
C ARG A 75 -6.60 -20.89 -5.74
N GLY A 76 -6.25 -19.62 -6.00
CA GLY A 76 -6.97 -18.78 -6.95
C GLY A 76 -7.01 -19.46 -8.32
N ARG A 77 -8.22 -19.77 -8.82
CA ARG A 77 -8.41 -20.34 -10.15
C ARG A 77 -7.78 -19.38 -11.16
N LYS A 78 -6.68 -19.79 -11.81
CA LYS A 78 -6.09 -19.01 -12.90
C LYS A 78 -7.17 -18.84 -13.96
N LYS A 79 -7.69 -17.62 -14.11
CA LYS A 79 -8.57 -17.27 -15.23
C LYS A 79 -7.83 -17.66 -16.50
N GLY A 80 -8.40 -18.59 -17.27
CA GLY A 80 -7.77 -19.09 -18.49
C GLY A 80 -7.36 -17.91 -19.37
N SER A 81 -6.14 -17.96 -19.92
CA SER A 81 -5.66 -16.93 -20.83
C SER A 81 -6.62 -16.85 -22.01
N ARG A 82 -7.16 -15.66 -22.26
CA ARG A 82 -7.97 -15.41 -23.47
C ARG A 82 -7.14 -15.76 -24.71
N PRO A 83 -7.75 -16.32 -25.76
CA PRO A 83 -7.05 -16.60 -27.00
C PRO A 83 -6.39 -15.31 -27.52
N PRO A 84 -5.18 -15.41 -28.09
CA PRO A 84 -4.47 -14.25 -28.61
C PRO A 84 -5.32 -13.56 -29.68
N SER A 85 -5.44 -12.24 -29.57
CA SER A 85 -6.20 -11.46 -30.55
C SER A 85 -5.49 -11.51 -31.90
N GLU A 86 -6.25 -11.71 -32.98
CA GLU A 86 -5.77 -11.58 -34.37
C GLU A 86 -5.37 -10.12 -34.72
N ARG A 87 -5.69 -9.16 -33.85
CA ARG A 87 -5.34 -7.76 -34.06
C ARG A 87 -3.83 -7.57 -33.86
N ARG A 88 -3.19 -6.95 -34.84
CA ARG A 88 -1.79 -6.49 -34.71
C ARG A 88 -1.68 -5.55 -33.51
N ARG A 89 -0.56 -5.64 -32.79
CA ARG A 89 -0.23 -4.72 -31.70
C ARG A 89 -0.16 -3.29 -32.25
N GLY A 90 -0.97 -2.38 -31.71
CA GLY A 90 -1.06 -0.98 -32.15
C GLY A 90 -2.48 -0.43 -32.13
N GLY A 91 -2.64 0.85 -32.48
CA GLY A 91 -3.95 1.47 -32.69
C GLY A 91 -4.72 0.77 -33.81
N GLN A 92 -6.06 0.79 -33.74
CA GLN A 92 -6.89 0.24 -34.82
C GLN A 92 -6.69 1.06 -36.11
N LYS A 93 -6.83 0.42 -37.27
CA LYS A 93 -6.78 1.12 -38.57
C LYS A 93 -7.80 2.28 -38.57
N GLY A 94 -7.34 3.49 -38.82
CA GLY A 94 -8.15 4.71 -38.82
C GLY A 94 -8.14 5.51 -37.50
N HIS A 95 -7.45 5.06 -36.46
CA HIS A 95 -7.21 5.88 -35.27
C HIS A 95 -6.03 6.82 -35.49
N GLU A 96 -6.28 8.13 -35.42
CA GLU A 96 -5.22 9.13 -35.37
C GLU A 96 -4.41 8.95 -34.08
N GLY A 97 -3.08 8.87 -34.23
CA GLY A 97 -2.18 8.76 -33.09
C GLY A 97 -2.23 10.02 -32.23
N LYS A 98 -2.54 9.88 -30.94
CA LYS A 98 -2.43 10.96 -29.96
C LYS A 98 -1.00 11.05 -29.42
N GLY A 99 -0.10 11.60 -30.23
CA GLY A 99 1.24 12.00 -29.79
C GLY A 99 1.23 13.39 -29.17
N ARG A 100 2.26 13.73 -28.37
CA ARG A 100 2.52 15.12 -28.03
C ARG A 100 2.92 15.85 -29.31
N GLY A 101 2.14 16.86 -29.70
CA GLY A 101 2.48 17.71 -30.83
C GLY A 101 3.75 18.51 -30.53
N PHE A 102 4.52 18.84 -31.56
CA PHE A 102 5.61 19.80 -31.44
C PHE A 102 5.05 21.19 -31.15
N TYR A 103 5.77 21.95 -30.33
CA TYR A 103 5.55 23.38 -30.19
C TYR A 103 5.85 24.09 -31.54
N PRO A 104 5.12 25.15 -31.86
CA PRO A 104 5.43 25.98 -33.03
C PRO A 104 6.81 26.64 -32.86
N VAL A 105 7.50 26.90 -33.98
CA VAL A 105 8.89 27.38 -33.98
C VAL A 105 9.01 28.74 -33.30
N GLU A 106 7.98 29.57 -33.41
CA GLU A 106 7.88 30.91 -32.80
C GLU A 106 7.85 30.87 -31.26
N ARG A 107 7.61 29.69 -30.67
CA ARG A 107 7.67 29.47 -29.21
C ARG A 107 8.98 28.83 -28.75
N CYS A 108 9.85 28.42 -29.68
CA CYS A 108 11.18 27.92 -29.32
C CYS A 108 12.09 29.11 -29.00
N GLU A 109 12.82 29.02 -27.90
CA GLU A 109 13.81 30.04 -27.53
C GLU A 109 14.96 30.10 -28.53
N ALA A 110 15.34 28.94 -29.08
CA ALA A 110 16.32 28.82 -30.15
C ALA A 110 15.98 27.63 -31.05
N VAL A 111 16.40 27.72 -32.32
CA VAL A 111 16.39 26.60 -33.28
C VAL A 111 17.83 26.40 -33.76
N HIS A 112 18.34 25.19 -33.58
CA HIS A 112 19.67 24.81 -34.01
C HIS A 112 19.55 23.84 -35.18
N GLU A 113 20.05 24.25 -36.34
CA GLU A 113 20.10 23.40 -37.53
C GLU A 113 21.35 22.53 -37.50
N HIS A 114 21.16 21.22 -37.61
CA HIS A 114 22.24 20.24 -37.57
C HIS A 114 22.30 19.47 -38.90
N TYR A 115 23.32 19.74 -39.69
CA TYR A 115 23.56 19.08 -40.97
C TYR A 115 24.62 17.98 -40.82
N PRO A 116 24.42 16.79 -41.40
CA PRO A 116 25.46 15.79 -41.46
C PRO A 116 26.58 16.26 -42.39
N SER A 117 27.82 16.25 -41.91
CA SER A 117 28.98 16.60 -42.75
C SER A 117 29.46 15.43 -43.63
N GLN A 118 29.12 14.20 -43.25
CA GLN A 118 29.62 12.99 -43.91
C GLN A 118 28.54 11.91 -44.04
N CYS A 119 28.61 11.15 -45.12
CA CYS A 119 27.77 10.00 -45.35
C CYS A 119 28.09 8.90 -44.33
N ARG A 120 27.08 8.45 -43.59
CA ARG A 120 27.21 7.34 -42.63
C ARG A 120 27.71 6.03 -43.26
N CYS A 121 27.45 5.80 -44.55
CA CYS A 121 27.80 4.55 -45.23
C CYS A 121 29.25 4.55 -45.74
N CYS A 122 29.68 5.63 -46.42
CA CYS A 122 30.96 5.66 -47.14
C CYS A 122 31.91 6.79 -46.70
N GLY A 123 31.49 7.68 -45.80
CA GLY A 123 32.32 8.79 -45.28
C GLY A 123 32.50 9.98 -46.23
N SER A 124 31.93 9.93 -47.43
CA SER A 124 31.96 11.05 -48.38
C SER A 124 31.34 12.32 -47.78
N GLU A 125 31.91 13.48 -48.11
CA GLU A 125 31.38 14.78 -47.68
C GLU A 125 29.97 15.01 -48.22
N LEU A 126 29.10 15.56 -47.38
CA LEU A 126 27.71 15.88 -47.72
C LEU A 126 27.50 17.40 -47.68
N THR A 127 26.81 17.90 -48.69
CA THR A 127 26.36 19.30 -48.79
C THR A 127 24.94 19.32 -49.34
N GLY A 128 24.07 20.13 -48.75
CA GLY A 128 22.69 20.27 -49.22
C GLY A 128 21.78 20.78 -48.12
N GLU A 129 20.53 21.03 -48.50
CA GLU A 129 19.47 21.47 -47.59
C GLU A 129 18.32 20.46 -47.61
N ASP A 130 17.73 20.20 -46.45
CA ASP A 130 16.51 19.41 -46.30
C ASP A 130 15.37 20.35 -45.93
N ALA A 131 14.34 20.42 -46.80
CA ALA A 131 13.17 21.27 -46.59
C ALA A 131 12.22 20.72 -45.51
N THR A 132 12.38 19.46 -45.11
CA THR A 132 11.50 18.76 -44.15
C THR A 132 12.32 18.01 -43.09
N PRO A 133 13.14 18.71 -42.29
CA PRO A 133 14.01 18.05 -41.32
C PRO A 133 13.21 17.33 -40.24
N GLN A 134 13.78 16.23 -39.73
CA GLN A 134 13.24 15.58 -38.54
C GLN A 134 13.38 16.52 -37.34
N ARG A 135 12.24 16.90 -36.75
CA ARG A 135 12.21 17.81 -35.60
C ARG A 135 12.40 17.04 -34.30
N HIS A 136 13.24 17.57 -33.41
CA HIS A 136 13.39 17.13 -32.03
C HIS A 136 13.34 18.36 -31.12
N GLN A 137 12.46 18.36 -30.12
CA GLN A 137 12.29 19.47 -29.19
C GLN A 137 12.61 19.01 -27.78
N VAL A 138 13.49 19.75 -27.12
CA VAL A 138 13.79 19.62 -25.70
C VAL A 138 13.01 20.69 -24.97
N VAL A 139 12.19 20.30 -24.00
CA VAL A 139 11.46 21.21 -23.11
C VAL A 139 12.10 21.09 -21.75
N GLU A 140 12.87 22.11 -21.37
CA GLU A 140 13.64 22.12 -20.13
C GLU A 140 13.19 23.28 -19.24
N LEU A 141 13.32 23.08 -17.93
CA LEU A 141 13.09 24.15 -16.97
C LEU A 141 14.26 25.15 -17.05
N PRO A 142 14.01 26.46 -17.22
CA PRO A 142 15.09 27.44 -17.13
C PRO A 142 15.76 27.37 -15.75
N PRO A 143 17.03 27.79 -15.62
CA PRO A 143 17.74 27.79 -14.34
C PRO A 143 16.87 28.44 -13.25
N VAL A 144 16.57 27.69 -12.19
CA VAL A 144 15.71 28.18 -11.10
C VAL A 144 16.49 29.22 -10.29
N LEU A 145 16.30 30.49 -10.62
CA LEU A 145 16.84 31.61 -9.87
C LEU A 145 15.94 31.84 -8.66
N VAL A 146 16.34 31.31 -7.50
CA VAL A 146 15.73 31.72 -6.23
C VAL A 146 16.19 33.14 -5.89
N SER A 147 15.25 34.03 -5.55
CA SER A 147 15.59 35.31 -4.93
C SER A 147 15.78 35.10 -3.44
N ILE A 148 16.90 35.59 -2.89
CA ILE A 148 17.20 35.50 -1.45
C ILE A 148 17.19 36.92 -0.88
N GLU A 149 16.27 37.17 0.05
CA GLU A 149 16.13 38.44 0.77
C GLU A 149 16.47 38.24 2.25
N GLU A 150 17.41 39.04 2.77
CA GLU A 150 17.85 38.95 4.16
C GLU A 150 17.16 40.03 5.02
N HIS A 151 16.40 39.61 6.03
CA HIS A 151 15.80 40.51 7.01
C HIS A 151 16.64 40.58 8.29
N ARG A 152 17.32 41.70 8.52
CA ARG A 152 18.15 41.91 9.72
C ARG A 152 17.35 42.52 10.87
N LEU A 153 17.06 41.68 11.87
CA LEU A 153 16.32 42.08 13.06
C LEU A 153 17.28 42.53 14.17
N HIS A 154 17.61 43.82 14.19
CA HIS A 154 18.48 44.42 15.19
C HIS A 154 17.84 44.41 16.59
N GLN A 155 18.67 44.33 17.62
CA GLN A 155 18.29 44.43 19.02
C GLN A 155 18.99 45.62 19.65
N LEU A 156 18.23 46.50 20.29
CA LEU A 156 18.72 47.72 20.92
C LEU A 156 18.34 47.73 22.41
N GLU A 157 19.17 48.37 23.22
CA GLU A 157 18.97 48.51 24.67
C GLU A 157 18.36 49.87 25.00
N CYS A 158 17.34 49.87 25.87
CA CYS A 158 16.71 51.08 26.35
C CYS A 158 17.64 51.79 27.36
N PRO A 159 18.05 53.04 27.11
CA PRO A 159 18.96 53.75 28.01
C PRO A 159 18.34 54.08 29.38
N HIS A 160 17.01 54.01 29.51
CA HIS A 160 16.31 54.37 30.74
C HIS A 160 16.08 53.18 31.71
N CYS A 161 15.85 51.97 31.18
CA CYS A 161 15.55 50.78 31.99
C CYS A 161 16.46 49.58 31.71
N GLY A 162 17.37 49.66 30.74
CA GLY A 162 18.25 48.55 30.34
C GLY A 162 17.56 47.43 29.56
N GLU A 163 16.26 47.54 29.29
CA GLU A 163 15.50 46.52 28.57
C GLU A 163 15.98 46.41 27.12
N LYS A 164 16.19 45.18 26.62
CA LYS A 164 16.66 44.95 25.25
C LYS A 164 15.51 44.53 24.34
N THR A 165 15.17 45.37 23.38
CA THR A 165 14.06 45.12 22.44
C THR A 165 14.61 44.76 21.05
N ARG A 166 14.12 43.66 20.48
CA ARG A 166 14.44 43.23 19.11
C ARG A 166 13.35 43.66 18.13
N ALA A 167 13.76 44.08 16.93
CA ALA A 167 12.84 44.37 15.84
C ALA A 167 12.02 43.12 15.47
N LYS A 168 10.74 43.31 15.15
CA LYS A 168 9.87 42.24 14.65
C LYS A 168 10.01 42.09 13.16
N LEU A 169 9.75 40.89 12.67
CA LEU A 169 9.66 40.63 11.24
C LEU A 169 8.46 41.41 10.64
N PRO A 170 8.58 42.03 9.45
CA PRO A 170 7.47 42.70 8.80
C PRO A 170 6.32 41.75 8.47
N GLU A 171 5.10 42.28 8.41
CA GLU A 171 3.93 41.53 7.96
C GLU A 171 4.13 41.04 6.51
N GLY A 172 3.81 39.77 6.26
CA GLY A 172 3.95 39.14 4.95
C GLY A 172 5.28 38.42 4.69
N VAL A 173 6.27 38.54 5.59
CA VAL A 173 7.51 37.76 5.50
C VAL A 173 7.34 36.43 6.23
N CYS A 174 7.68 35.33 5.56
CA CYS A 174 7.57 33.99 6.13
C CYS A 174 8.64 33.75 7.22
N GLU A 175 8.21 33.43 8.44
CA GLU A 175 9.11 33.14 9.57
C GLU A 175 9.99 31.89 9.33
N LYS A 176 9.55 30.95 8.49
CA LYS A 176 10.27 29.70 8.19
C LYS A 176 11.41 29.90 7.18
N GLY A 177 11.59 31.10 6.63
CA GLY A 177 12.65 31.44 5.67
C GLY A 177 12.42 30.99 4.23
N TYR A 178 11.41 30.15 3.96
CA TYR A 178 11.04 29.74 2.61
C TYR A 178 9.71 30.38 2.19
N GLY A 179 9.72 31.03 1.02
CA GLY A 179 8.53 31.62 0.44
C GLY A 179 7.49 30.58 0.00
N GLU A 180 6.23 30.99 -0.10
CA GLU A 180 5.11 30.13 -0.49
C GLU A 180 5.31 29.50 -1.87
N ARG A 181 5.79 30.29 -2.85
CA ARG A 181 6.02 29.82 -4.22
C ARG A 181 7.08 28.72 -4.28
N LEU A 182 8.19 28.89 -3.55
CA LEU A 182 9.26 27.90 -3.50
C LEU A 182 8.77 26.60 -2.82
N THR A 183 8.02 26.74 -1.72
CA THR A 183 7.45 25.60 -1.00
C THR A 183 6.46 24.83 -1.87
N ALA A 184 5.57 25.52 -2.59
CA ALA A 184 4.62 24.91 -3.50
C ALA A 184 5.32 24.20 -4.68
N PHE A 185 6.38 24.81 -5.22
CA PHE A 185 7.15 24.22 -6.32
C PHE A 185 7.88 22.94 -5.90
N VAL A 186 8.52 22.93 -4.73
CA VAL A 186 9.14 21.72 -4.16
C VAL A 186 8.07 20.64 -3.90
N GLY A 187 6.93 21.02 -3.34
CA GLY A 187 5.79 20.11 -3.14
C GLY A 187 5.35 19.45 -4.45
N TYR A 188 5.13 20.24 -5.51
CA TYR A 188 4.77 19.74 -6.82
C TYR A 188 5.80 18.75 -7.38
N LEU A 189 7.09 19.10 -7.37
CA LEU A 189 8.16 18.24 -7.89
C LEU A 189 8.41 16.96 -7.06
N SER A 190 8.13 17.00 -5.76
CA SER A 190 8.32 15.85 -4.85
C SER A 190 7.11 14.92 -4.76
N SER A 191 5.96 15.33 -5.29
CA SER A 191 4.68 14.59 -5.22
C SER A 191 4.43 13.65 -6.40
N VAL A 192 5.36 13.57 -7.36
CA VAL A 192 5.27 12.71 -8.55
C VAL A 192 6.00 11.39 -8.33
#